data_AF-A0A9W6QMF0-F1
#
_entry.id   AF-A0A9W6QMF0-F1
#
_cell.length_a   1.000
_cell.length_b   1.000
_cell.length_c   1.000
_cell.angle_alpha   90.00
_cell.angle_beta   90.00
_cell.angle_gamma   90.00
#
_symmetry.space_group_name_H-M   'P 1'
#
loop_
_entity.id
_entity.type
_entity.pdbx_description
1 polymer ?
#
loop_
_entity_poly.entity_id
_entity_poly.type
_entity_poly.pdbx_seq_one_letter_code
_entity_poly.pdbx_strand_id
1 'polypeptide(L)'
;MGTARTKIATAGSVHECASPPLSAGSATGIAEHVATRTAARQLAEFLSALFTDLVPVVPEKASVVLAVPDRWAVFGADKVIPPASSRTGRVLSRVLIDSVGFASARLVPGLQCVAAAQSRPGRQAGSLLVLDVGASTVDAAIYVLDGPTTRLIDVAHGDLTSAGWRDSPSEVAAAAVGRLLARVDGPLVPHAVVTGGNATAAVLEAVRSAAAGRITSVRWADPTETARGALLIARGESTALAEYPHNVGVSAHLIRDGLLETLVLPLTASPMRLTVTEDHVGPLPVVIQLDRSGSWLPTDLGSDVTPGEHEIALLPRNGTHGAIRIDSEVHRIALVASAEG
;
A
#
# COMPACT_ATOMS: atom_id res chain seq x y z
N MET A 1 21.99 -10.35 17.58
CA MET A 1 21.03 -9.36 18.11
C MET A 1 20.79 -8.33 17.02
N GLY A 2 19.65 -8.40 16.33
CA GLY A 2 19.35 -7.47 15.23
C GLY A 2 18.91 -6.11 15.77
N THR A 3 19.68 -5.07 15.52
CA THR A 3 19.25 -3.68 15.74
C THR A 3 18.15 -3.34 14.72
N ALA A 4 16.94 -2.96 15.15
CA ALA A 4 15.96 -2.45 14.20
C ALA A 4 16.40 -1.04 13.75
N ARG A 5 16.49 -0.81 12.44
CA ARG A 5 16.90 0.48 11.90
C ARG A 5 15.65 1.31 11.62
N THR A 6 15.41 2.38 12.36
CA THR A 6 14.39 3.38 12.01
C THR A 6 15.02 4.36 11.03
N LYS A 7 14.33 4.61 9.92
CA LYS A 7 14.84 5.43 8.81
C LYS A 7 14.07 6.74 8.79
N ILE A 8 14.80 7.85 8.86
CA ILE A 8 14.24 9.19 9.02
C ILE A 8 14.63 10.03 7.80
N ALA A 9 13.65 10.67 7.18
CA ALA A 9 13.87 11.63 6.10
C ALA A 9 13.36 13.01 6.52
N THR A 10 14.23 14.02 6.38
CA THR A 10 13.89 15.44 6.51
C THR A 10 13.92 16.09 5.13
N ALA A 11 13.21 17.20 4.96
CA ALA A 11 13.16 17.96 3.70
C ALA A 11 14.54 18.58 3.35
N GLY A 12 15.48 17.75 2.90
CA GLY A 12 16.85 18.15 2.58
C GLY A 12 17.93 17.09 2.81
N SER A 13 17.67 16.06 3.62
CA SER A 13 18.67 15.04 3.95
C SER A 13 18.03 13.68 4.33
N VAL A 14 18.78 12.61 4.06
CA VAL A 14 18.43 11.23 4.42
C VAL A 14 19.39 10.76 5.50
N HIS A 15 18.86 10.34 6.65
CA HIS A 15 19.67 9.82 7.75
C HIS A 15 19.24 8.38 8.08
N GLU A 16 20.20 7.45 8.00
CA GLU A 16 20.01 6.06 8.42
C GLU A 16 20.51 5.94 9.87
N CYS A 17 19.61 5.59 10.78
CA CYS A 17 19.91 5.55 12.21
C CYS A 17 19.82 4.12 12.72
N ALA A 18 20.85 3.67 13.43
CA ALA A 18 20.71 2.52 14.31
C ALA A 18 19.78 2.95 15.46
N SER A 19 18.52 2.54 15.40
CA SER A 19 17.57 2.82 16.48
C SER A 19 17.56 1.64 17.47
N PRO A 20 17.27 1.88 18.77
CA PRO A 20 16.71 0.83 19.58
C PRO A 20 15.39 0.40 18.91
N PRO A 21 15.00 -0.87 19.02
CA PRO A 21 13.94 -1.40 18.21
C PRO A 21 12.62 -0.68 18.52
N LEU A 22 12.16 0.16 17.59
CA LEU A 22 10.73 0.33 17.33
C LEU A 22 10.22 -0.95 16.63
N SER A 23 10.54 -2.12 17.19
CA SER A 23 9.91 -3.36 16.80
C SER A 23 8.45 -3.28 17.23
N ALA A 24 7.58 -3.99 16.52
CA ALA A 24 6.17 -4.09 16.88
C ALA A 24 5.97 -4.43 18.36
N GLY A 25 6.87 -5.24 18.97
CA GLY A 25 6.84 -5.60 20.38
C GLY A 25 7.18 -4.47 21.37
N SER A 26 8.00 -3.47 21.00
CA SER A 26 8.23 -2.32 21.88
C SER A 26 7.08 -1.32 21.77
N ALA A 27 6.55 -1.11 20.57
CA ALA A 27 5.47 -0.17 20.29
C ALA A 27 4.08 -0.64 20.78
N THR A 28 3.81 -1.94 20.80
CA THR A 28 2.64 -2.50 21.51
C THR A 28 2.77 -2.32 23.03
N GLY A 29 3.99 -2.43 23.57
CA GLY A 29 4.29 -2.11 24.97
C GLY A 29 4.03 -0.63 25.34
N ILE A 30 4.22 0.30 24.40
CA ILE A 30 3.84 1.72 24.57
C ILE A 30 2.32 1.88 24.65
N ALA A 31 1.53 1.05 23.96
CA ALA A 31 0.09 1.23 23.83
C ALA A 31 -0.74 0.61 24.98
N GLU A 32 -0.23 -0.41 25.68
CA GLU A 32 -1.08 -1.26 26.52
C GLU A 32 -1.16 -0.86 28.01
N HIS A 33 -0.29 0.00 28.55
CA HIS A 33 -0.32 0.28 30.00
C HIS A 33 -0.13 1.75 30.39
N VAL A 34 -0.42 2.03 31.66
CA VAL A 34 -0.14 3.26 32.42
C VAL A 34 1.31 3.78 32.22
N ALA A 35 2.19 2.95 31.64
CA ALA A 35 3.51 3.23 31.08
C ALA A 35 3.56 4.17 29.85
N THR A 36 2.43 4.55 29.24
CA THR A 36 2.35 5.46 28.08
C THR A 36 3.10 6.78 28.26
N ARG A 37 3.06 7.40 29.46
CA ARG A 37 3.80 8.64 29.71
C ARG A 37 5.32 8.41 29.75
N THR A 38 5.76 7.35 30.41
CA THR A 38 7.19 7.01 30.50
C THR A 38 7.76 6.63 29.14
N ALA A 39 7.02 5.83 28.37
CA ALA A 39 7.41 5.44 27.02
C ALA A 39 7.40 6.61 26.04
N ALA A 40 6.39 7.50 26.09
CA ALA A 40 6.38 8.71 25.28
C ALA A 40 7.52 9.67 25.66
N ARG A 41 7.87 9.77 26.95
CA ARG A 41 9.00 10.57 27.42
C ARG A 41 10.34 9.98 26.97
N GLN A 42 10.53 8.67 27.10
CA GLN A 42 11.73 7.97 26.61
C GLN A 42 11.87 8.08 25.09
N LEU A 43 10.75 7.98 24.35
CA LEU A 43 10.72 8.19 22.91
C LEU A 43 11.07 9.64 22.55
N ALA A 44 10.56 10.62 23.30
CA ALA A 44 10.90 12.03 23.12
C ALA A 44 12.39 12.28 23.37
N GLU A 45 12.93 11.81 24.50
CA GLU A 45 14.35 11.90 24.85
C GLU A 45 15.23 11.26 23.76
N PHE A 46 14.86 10.07 23.29
CA PHE A 46 15.57 9.37 22.21
C PHE A 46 15.52 10.15 20.89
N LEU A 47 14.34 10.59 20.45
CA LEU A 47 14.19 11.30 19.19
C LEU A 47 14.87 12.68 19.24
N SER A 48 14.75 13.40 20.35
CA SER A 48 15.45 14.67 20.56
C SER A 48 16.96 14.47 20.48
N ALA A 49 17.53 13.45 21.13
CA ALA A 49 18.96 13.14 21.02
C ALA A 49 19.35 12.78 19.58
N LEU A 50 18.56 11.90 18.94
CA LEU A 50 18.79 11.46 17.57
C LEU A 50 18.81 12.62 16.58
N PHE A 51 17.85 13.54 16.67
CA PHE A 51 17.78 14.71 15.79
C PHE A 51 18.81 15.78 16.13
N THR A 52 19.21 15.92 17.41
CA THR A 52 20.32 16.79 17.81
C THR A 52 21.63 16.36 17.15
N ASP A 53 21.87 15.04 17.07
CA ASP A 53 23.10 14.48 16.50
C ASP A 53 23.11 14.46 14.96
N LEU A 54 21.93 14.36 14.32
CA LEU A 54 21.82 14.20 12.87
C LEU A 54 21.52 15.48 12.12
N VAL A 55 20.87 16.44 12.76
CA VAL A 55 20.40 17.67 12.14
C VAL A 55 20.88 18.83 13.02
N PRO A 56 22.06 19.44 12.73
CA PRO A 56 22.67 20.45 13.59
C PRO A 56 21.78 21.69 13.82
N VAL A 57 20.72 21.85 13.03
CA VAL A 57 19.65 22.84 13.23
C VAL A 57 18.36 22.18 12.75
N VAL A 58 17.52 21.64 13.63
CA VAL A 58 16.10 21.44 13.28
C VAL A 58 15.49 22.83 13.34
N PRO A 59 15.24 23.53 12.21
CA PRO A 59 14.54 24.80 12.30
C PRO A 59 13.16 24.50 12.90
N GLU A 60 12.67 25.36 13.80
CA GLU A 60 11.31 25.32 14.41
C GLU A 60 10.15 25.28 13.37
N LYS A 61 10.48 25.15 12.07
CA LYS A 61 9.60 25.13 10.91
C LYS A 61 9.78 23.88 10.02
N ALA A 62 10.66 22.94 10.37
CA ALA A 62 10.86 21.74 9.57
C ALA A 62 9.65 20.80 9.65
N SER A 63 9.31 20.17 8.52
CA SER A 63 8.36 19.05 8.48
C SER A 63 9.13 17.72 8.40
N VAL A 64 8.65 16.70 9.10
CA VAL A 64 9.26 15.37 9.14
C VAL A 64 8.36 14.32 8.49
N VAL A 65 8.96 13.44 7.69
CA VAL A 65 8.32 12.21 7.20
C VAL A 65 9.01 11.02 7.85
N LEU A 66 8.25 10.24 8.60
CA LEU A 66 8.76 9.11 9.36
C LEU A 66 8.17 7.80 8.83
N ALA A 67 9.05 6.89 8.45
CA ALA A 67 8.68 5.52 8.12
C ALA A 67 8.29 4.76 9.41
N VAL A 68 7.10 4.18 9.45
CA VAL A 68 6.58 3.40 10.58
C VAL A 68 6.21 1.98 10.14
N PRO A 69 6.13 1.01 11.07
CA PRO A 69 5.70 -0.34 10.73
C PRO A 69 4.33 -0.36 10.04
N ASP A 70 4.19 -1.11 8.95
CA ASP A 70 2.98 -1.13 8.11
C ASP A 70 1.71 -1.57 8.88
N ARG A 71 1.87 -2.41 9.91
CA ARG A 71 0.77 -2.81 10.81
C ARG A 71 0.12 -1.66 11.59
N TRP A 72 0.74 -0.47 11.63
CA TRP A 72 0.10 0.73 12.22
C TRP A 72 -0.85 1.42 11.23
N ALA A 73 -0.69 1.13 9.94
CA ALA A 73 -1.41 1.75 8.84
C ALA A 73 -2.42 0.80 8.18
N VAL A 74 -2.54 -0.44 8.66
CA VAL A 74 -3.47 -1.41 8.10
C VAL A 74 -4.16 -2.18 9.22
N PHE A 75 -5.49 -2.20 9.18
CA PHE A 75 -6.32 -2.96 10.12
C PHE A 75 -7.12 -4.01 9.35
N GLY A 76 -6.76 -5.28 9.54
CA GLY A 76 -7.38 -6.40 8.83
C GLY A 76 -7.08 -6.42 7.33
N ALA A 77 -7.81 -7.26 6.59
CA ALA A 77 -7.59 -7.47 5.16
C ALA A 77 -8.08 -6.32 4.26
N ASP A 78 -8.94 -5.42 4.77
CA ASP A 78 -9.78 -4.57 3.91
C ASP A 78 -9.75 -3.06 4.22
N LYS A 79 -9.00 -2.61 5.24
CA LYS A 79 -8.94 -1.17 5.56
C LYS A 79 -7.52 -0.70 5.79
N VAL A 80 -7.04 0.09 4.84
CA VAL A 80 -5.88 0.96 5.02
C VAL A 80 -6.35 2.15 5.85
N ILE A 81 -5.71 2.35 7.00
CA ILE A 81 -5.96 3.51 7.84
C ILE A 81 -4.70 4.37 7.86
N PRO A 82 -4.80 5.71 7.87
CA PRO A 82 -3.61 6.53 8.05
C PRO A 82 -2.88 6.10 9.34
N PRO A 83 -1.56 5.87 9.34
CA PRO A 83 -0.88 5.40 10.56
C PRO A 83 -1.09 6.33 11.76
N ALA A 84 -1.26 7.63 11.49
CA ALA A 84 -1.60 8.67 12.46
C ALA A 84 -3.00 8.53 13.09
N SER A 85 -3.88 7.66 12.60
CA SER A 85 -5.19 7.38 13.20
C SER A 85 -5.11 6.40 14.38
N SER A 86 -4.07 5.55 14.41
CA SER A 86 -3.83 4.61 15.51
C SER A 86 -3.47 5.35 16.81
N ARG A 87 -3.69 4.73 17.98
CA ARG A 87 -3.29 5.30 19.28
C ARG A 87 -1.78 5.58 19.31
N THR A 88 -0.97 4.62 18.87
CA THR A 88 0.50 4.73 18.83
C THR A 88 0.96 5.80 17.85
N GLY A 89 0.36 5.85 16.66
CA GLY A 89 0.66 6.89 15.67
C GLY A 89 0.35 8.30 16.17
N ARG A 90 -0.80 8.51 16.84
CA ARG A 90 -1.14 9.80 17.45
C ARG A 90 -0.14 10.24 18.52
N VAL A 91 0.32 9.31 19.36
CA VAL A 91 1.34 9.61 20.39
C VAL A 91 2.65 10.00 19.73
N LEU A 92 3.10 9.25 18.72
CA LEU A 92 4.34 9.54 18.00
C LEU A 92 4.29 10.89 17.27
N SER A 93 3.19 11.20 16.57
CA SER A 93 3.00 12.51 15.93
C SER A 93 3.05 13.65 16.93
N ARG A 94 2.42 13.50 18.11
CA ARG A 94 2.50 14.50 19.19
C ARG A 94 3.91 14.66 19.73
N VAL A 95 4.63 13.56 19.97
CA VAL A 95 6.03 13.64 20.44
C VAL A 95 6.90 14.39 19.43
N LEU A 96 6.76 14.11 18.13
CA LEU A 96 7.52 14.79 17.08
C LEU A 96 7.22 16.30 17.01
N ILE A 97 5.95 16.70 17.16
CA ILE A 97 5.55 18.11 17.08
C ILE A 97 5.83 18.82 18.41
N ASP A 98 5.26 18.32 19.51
CA ASP A 98 5.21 19.02 20.79
C ASP A 98 6.52 18.91 21.58
N SER A 99 7.26 17.79 21.44
CA SER A 99 8.48 17.54 22.23
C SER A 99 9.77 17.72 21.43
N VAL A 100 9.77 17.33 20.15
CA VAL A 100 10.95 17.49 19.28
C VAL A 100 10.94 18.83 18.53
N GLY A 101 9.77 19.44 18.33
CA GLY A 101 9.66 20.79 17.76
C GLY A 101 9.49 20.84 16.23
N PHE A 102 9.05 19.76 15.58
CA PHE A 102 8.70 19.80 14.16
C PHE A 102 7.41 20.58 13.92
N ALA A 103 7.34 21.36 12.83
CA ALA A 103 6.12 22.07 12.44
C ALA A 103 5.01 21.14 11.95
N SER A 104 5.39 20.01 11.35
CA SER A 104 4.45 18.95 11.02
C SER A 104 5.13 17.59 10.99
N ALA A 105 4.37 16.53 11.25
CA ALA A 105 4.85 15.15 11.20
C ALA A 105 3.90 14.28 10.37
N ARG A 106 4.42 13.66 9.32
CA ARG A 106 3.70 12.67 8.51
C ARG A 106 4.29 11.28 8.76
N LEU A 107 3.42 10.36 9.16
CA LEU A 107 3.77 8.95 9.29
C LEU A 107 3.43 8.23 7.99
N VAL A 108 4.34 7.40 7.50
CA VAL A 108 4.18 6.64 6.25
C VAL A 108 4.59 5.18 6.49
N PRO A 109 3.86 4.18 5.97
CA PRO A 109 4.26 2.78 6.07
C PRO A 109 5.66 2.54 5.47
N GLY A 110 6.48 1.75 6.15
CA GLY A 110 7.85 1.45 5.73
C GLY A 110 7.91 0.73 4.38
N LEU A 111 7.03 -0.23 4.13
CA LEU A 111 6.98 -0.93 2.84
C LEU A 111 6.53 0.01 1.72
N GLN A 112 5.68 1.01 2.01
CA GLN A 112 5.28 2.03 1.03
C GLN A 112 6.44 2.93 0.65
N CYS A 113 7.35 3.24 1.58
CA CYS A 113 8.58 3.94 1.25
C CYS A 113 9.46 3.11 0.30
N VAL A 114 9.61 1.79 0.52
CA VAL A 114 10.34 0.93 -0.43
C VAL A 114 9.65 0.92 -1.80
N ALA A 115 8.31 0.84 -1.83
CA ALA A 115 7.54 0.92 -3.07
C ALA A 115 7.76 2.26 -3.81
N ALA A 116 7.74 3.38 -3.08
CA ALA A 116 8.00 4.71 -3.65
C ALA A 116 9.40 4.83 -4.26
N ALA A 117 10.41 4.21 -3.65
CA ALA A 117 11.76 4.17 -4.23
C ALA A 117 11.85 3.36 -5.54
N GLN A 118 10.92 2.42 -5.75
CA GLN A 118 10.79 1.64 -7.00
C GLN A 118 9.93 2.33 -8.05
N SER A 119 9.07 3.27 -7.64
CA SER A 119 8.30 4.12 -8.53
C SER A 119 9.28 5.06 -9.27
N ARG A 120 9.25 5.04 -10.60
CA ARG A 120 10.10 5.89 -11.44
C ARG A 120 9.22 6.58 -12.47
N PRO A 121 9.41 7.88 -12.75
CA PRO A 121 8.77 8.53 -13.87
C PRO A 121 8.99 7.73 -15.17
N GLY A 122 7.93 7.51 -15.94
CA GLY A 122 7.99 6.76 -17.21
C GLY A 122 8.04 5.23 -17.08
N ARG A 123 8.01 4.67 -15.87
CA ARG A 123 7.81 3.23 -15.69
C ARG A 123 6.35 2.88 -16.01
N GLN A 124 6.14 1.87 -16.84
CA GLN A 124 4.80 1.30 -17.04
C GLN A 124 4.22 0.83 -15.70
N ALA A 125 2.91 0.99 -15.55
CA ALA A 125 2.21 0.54 -14.36
C ALA A 125 2.45 -0.95 -14.12
N GLY A 126 2.67 -1.34 -12.86
CA GLY A 126 3.01 -2.70 -12.51
C GLY A 126 2.86 -3.00 -11.03
N SER A 127 2.77 -4.28 -10.69
CA SER A 127 2.72 -4.71 -9.30
C SER A 127 4.12 -4.82 -8.70
N LEU A 128 4.24 -4.65 -7.38
CA LEU A 128 5.45 -4.86 -6.60
C LEU A 128 5.08 -5.58 -5.30
N LEU A 129 5.78 -6.67 -4.99
CA LEU A 129 5.71 -7.29 -3.67
C LEU A 129 6.86 -6.75 -2.82
N VAL A 130 6.56 -6.18 -1.66
CA VAL A 130 7.56 -5.69 -0.71
C VAL A 130 7.45 -6.48 0.58
N LEU A 131 8.58 -6.95 1.11
CA LEU A 131 8.64 -7.62 2.40
C LEU A 131 9.67 -6.96 3.30
N ASP A 132 9.35 -6.79 4.58
CA ASP A 132 10.29 -6.44 5.65
C ASP A 132 10.36 -7.60 6.65
N VAL A 133 11.55 -8.20 6.76
CA VAL A 133 11.84 -9.28 7.69
C VAL A 133 12.63 -8.70 8.86
N GLY A 134 11.87 -8.20 9.83
CA GLY A 134 12.36 -7.57 11.04
C GLY A 134 12.84 -8.57 12.09
N ALA A 135 13.23 -8.05 13.25
CA ALA A 135 13.74 -8.83 14.37
C ALA A 135 12.69 -9.75 15.02
N SER A 136 11.44 -9.29 15.06
CA SER A 136 10.32 -9.97 15.74
C SER A 136 9.11 -10.18 14.84
N THR A 137 9.18 -9.75 13.59
CA THR A 137 8.02 -9.73 12.70
C THR A 137 8.42 -9.83 11.24
N VAL A 138 7.49 -10.31 10.42
CA VAL A 138 7.51 -10.19 8.97
C VAL A 138 6.29 -9.40 8.52
N ASP A 139 6.53 -8.37 7.73
CA ASP A 139 5.50 -7.55 7.10
C ASP A 139 5.64 -7.71 5.58
N ALA A 140 4.56 -8.03 4.88
CA ALA A 140 4.56 -8.20 3.44
C ALA A 140 3.39 -7.44 2.83
N ALA A 141 3.60 -6.76 1.71
CA ALA A 141 2.57 -5.95 1.05
C ALA A 141 2.70 -5.99 -0.47
N ILE A 142 1.57 -5.99 -1.15
CA ILE A 142 1.48 -5.86 -2.60
C ILE A 142 1.10 -4.42 -2.92
N TYR A 143 1.91 -3.76 -3.74
CA TYR A 143 1.65 -2.42 -4.26
C TYR A 143 1.40 -2.47 -5.76
N VAL A 144 0.55 -1.57 -6.25
CA VAL A 144 0.57 -1.15 -7.65
C VAL A 144 1.37 0.14 -7.73
N LEU A 145 2.35 0.16 -8.62
CA LEU A 145 3.13 1.33 -8.99
C LEU A 145 2.57 1.86 -10.31
N ASP A 146 2.27 3.14 -10.37
CA ASP A 146 1.84 3.81 -11.60
C ASP A 146 2.46 5.21 -11.65
N GLY A 147 3.50 5.37 -12.48
CA GLY A 147 4.33 6.58 -12.48
C GLY A 147 4.88 6.90 -11.09
N PRO A 148 4.58 8.09 -10.51
CA PRO A 148 4.98 8.48 -9.15
C PRO A 148 4.07 7.89 -8.05
N THR A 149 2.98 7.25 -8.44
CA THR A 149 1.92 6.83 -7.51
C THR A 149 2.15 5.40 -7.02
N THR A 150 1.96 5.20 -5.72
CA THR A 150 2.02 3.88 -5.07
C THR A 150 0.72 3.59 -4.34
N ARG A 151 0.08 2.48 -4.69
CA ARG A 151 -1.20 2.07 -4.11
C ARG A 151 -1.07 0.73 -3.43
N LEU A 152 -1.43 0.67 -2.15
CA LEU A 152 -1.49 -0.60 -1.41
C LEU A 152 -2.69 -1.43 -1.90
N ILE A 153 -2.44 -2.68 -2.27
CA ILE A 153 -3.46 -3.65 -2.69
C ILE A 153 -3.86 -4.55 -1.54
N ASP A 154 -2.86 -5.12 -0.87
CA ASP A 154 -3.06 -6.07 0.21
C ASP A 154 -1.80 -6.13 1.08
N VAL A 155 -1.96 -6.56 2.34
CA VAL A 155 -0.89 -6.74 3.31
C VAL A 155 -1.08 -8.06 4.07
N ALA A 156 0.02 -8.67 4.47
CA ALA A 156 0.02 -9.76 5.44
C ALA A 156 1.14 -9.54 6.45
N HIS A 157 0.82 -9.92 7.68
CA HIS A 157 1.75 -9.87 8.80
C HIS A 157 2.02 -11.29 9.29
N GLY A 158 3.20 -11.51 9.84
CA GLY A 158 3.60 -12.69 10.58
C GLY A 158 4.45 -12.29 11.77
N ASP A 159 4.31 -13.02 12.88
CA ASP A 159 5.08 -12.76 14.08
C ASP A 159 6.21 -13.79 14.21
N LEU A 160 7.41 -13.31 14.55
CA LEU A 160 8.56 -14.11 14.93
C LEU A 160 8.62 -14.04 16.46
N THR A 161 8.05 -15.01 17.16
CA THR A 161 7.99 -14.97 18.63
C THR A 161 9.39 -14.78 19.22
N SER A 162 9.55 -13.78 20.10
CA SER A 162 10.83 -13.29 20.62
C SER A 162 11.56 -14.22 21.60
N ALA A 163 11.12 -15.48 21.74
CA ALA A 163 11.70 -16.44 22.67
C ALA A 163 11.60 -17.87 22.09
N GLY A 164 12.65 -18.32 21.41
CA GLY A 164 12.73 -19.65 20.81
C GLY A 164 11.92 -19.72 19.51
N TRP A 165 12.62 -19.72 18.38
CA TRP A 165 12.01 -19.78 17.05
C TRP A 165 11.28 -21.12 16.91
N ARG A 166 9.95 -21.12 16.96
CA ARG A 166 9.16 -22.28 16.51
C ARG A 166 9.18 -22.40 14.99
N ASP A 167 9.13 -21.24 14.31
CA ASP A 167 9.23 -21.11 12.87
C ASP A 167 10.39 -20.18 12.51
N SER A 168 11.13 -20.52 11.46
CA SER A 168 12.24 -19.74 10.92
C SER A 168 11.73 -18.46 10.21
N PRO A 169 12.57 -17.40 10.03
CA PRO A 169 12.12 -16.19 9.35
C PRO A 169 11.73 -16.46 7.88
N SER A 170 12.35 -17.47 7.26
CA SER A 170 12.02 -17.95 5.92
C SER A 170 10.62 -18.56 5.84
N GLU A 171 10.22 -19.38 6.81
CA GLU A 171 8.90 -20.00 6.87
C GLU A 171 7.80 -18.96 7.10
N VAL A 172 8.02 -18.03 8.02
CA VAL A 172 7.06 -16.96 8.29
C VAL A 172 6.91 -16.03 7.09
N ALA A 173 8.00 -15.72 6.38
CA ALA A 173 7.95 -14.95 5.14
C ALA A 173 7.21 -15.70 4.01
N ALA A 174 7.52 -16.98 3.80
CA ALA A 174 6.81 -17.81 2.82
C ALA A 174 5.31 -17.88 3.11
N ALA A 175 4.93 -18.07 4.38
CA ALA A 175 3.53 -18.13 4.79
C ALA A 175 2.81 -16.78 4.58
N ALA A 176 3.47 -15.65 4.87
CA ALA A 176 2.92 -14.32 4.62
C ALA A 176 2.68 -14.08 3.12
N VAL A 177 3.63 -14.47 2.26
CA VAL A 177 3.50 -14.40 0.80
C VAL A 177 2.39 -15.30 0.30
N GLY A 178 2.33 -16.55 0.74
CA GLY A 178 1.28 -17.48 0.35
C GLY A 178 -0.11 -16.95 0.68
N ARG A 179 -0.29 -16.37 1.88
CA ARG A 179 -1.55 -15.72 2.28
C ARG A 179 -1.92 -14.53 1.41
N LEU A 180 -0.95 -13.68 1.05
CA LEU A 180 -1.17 -12.54 0.16
C LEU A 180 -1.61 -12.98 -1.23
N LEU A 181 -0.83 -13.89 -1.83
CA LEU A 181 -1.05 -14.33 -3.19
C LEU A 181 -2.35 -15.13 -3.32
N ALA A 182 -2.76 -15.86 -2.29
CA ALA A 182 -4.04 -16.56 -2.28
C ALA A 182 -5.27 -15.63 -2.37
N ARG A 183 -5.11 -14.33 -2.03
CA ARG A 183 -6.20 -13.33 -2.07
C ARG A 183 -6.20 -12.45 -3.32
N VAL A 184 -5.20 -12.61 -4.18
CA VAL A 184 -5.09 -11.84 -5.42
C VAL A 184 -5.28 -12.76 -6.61
N ASP A 185 -6.25 -12.46 -7.46
CA ASP A 185 -6.55 -13.27 -8.65
C ASP A 185 -5.63 -12.92 -9.83
N GLY A 186 -5.25 -13.95 -10.59
CA GLY A 186 -4.49 -13.84 -11.83
C GLY A 186 -2.97 -13.79 -11.67
N PRO A 187 -2.22 -13.79 -12.79
CA PRO A 187 -0.77 -13.63 -12.74
C PRO A 187 -0.46 -12.23 -12.23
N LEU A 188 0.04 -12.18 -10.99
CA LEU A 188 0.87 -11.09 -10.56
C LEU A 188 2.15 -11.23 -11.40
N VAL A 189 2.64 -10.15 -11.98
CA VAL A 189 3.98 -10.13 -12.61
C VAL A 189 4.86 -9.13 -11.86
N PRO A 190 5.05 -9.24 -10.53
CA PRO A 190 5.85 -8.30 -9.80
C PRO A 190 7.32 -8.75 -9.74
N HIS A 191 8.16 -7.76 -9.59
CA HIS A 191 9.42 -7.94 -8.86
C HIS A 191 9.10 -7.97 -7.36
N ALA A 192 9.80 -8.81 -6.60
CA ALA A 192 9.74 -8.81 -5.14
C ALA A 192 11.01 -8.15 -4.57
N VAL A 193 10.81 -7.28 -3.58
CA VAL A 193 11.88 -6.58 -2.86
C VAL A 193 11.80 -6.96 -1.39
N VAL A 194 12.86 -7.55 -0.86
CA VAL A 194 12.97 -7.98 0.54
C VAL A 194 13.91 -7.04 1.28
N THR A 195 13.47 -6.52 2.42
CA THR A 195 14.25 -5.68 3.34
C THR A 195 14.19 -6.24 4.76
N GLY A 196 14.88 -5.58 5.69
CA GLY A 196 14.90 -5.95 7.10
C GLY A 196 16.18 -6.66 7.55
N GLY A 197 16.45 -6.60 8.86
CA GLY A 197 17.70 -7.10 9.45
C GLY A 197 17.86 -8.63 9.42
N ASN A 198 16.77 -9.36 9.17
CA ASN A 198 16.76 -10.82 9.05
C ASN A 198 16.54 -11.29 7.59
N ALA A 199 16.65 -10.39 6.61
CA ALA A 199 16.59 -10.75 5.20
C ALA A 199 17.85 -11.52 4.78
N THR A 200 17.74 -12.84 4.64
CA THR A 200 18.84 -13.73 4.22
C THR A 200 18.57 -14.34 2.85
N ALA A 201 19.56 -15.00 2.24
CA ALA A 201 19.35 -15.74 0.99
C ALA A 201 18.26 -16.81 1.12
N ALA A 202 18.16 -17.47 2.28
CA ALA A 202 17.11 -18.45 2.56
C ALA A 202 15.70 -17.83 2.52
N VAL A 203 15.54 -16.57 2.97
CA VAL A 203 14.27 -15.84 2.88
C VAL A 203 13.92 -15.58 1.42
N LEU A 204 14.88 -15.16 0.59
CA LEU A 204 14.64 -14.88 -0.84
C LEU A 204 14.17 -16.13 -1.58
N GLU A 205 14.82 -17.28 -1.33
CA GLU A 205 14.43 -18.56 -1.92
C GLU A 205 13.05 -19.02 -1.42
N ALA A 206 12.76 -18.86 -0.12
CA ALA A 206 11.45 -19.20 0.43
C ALA A 206 10.33 -18.34 -0.15
N VAL A 207 10.56 -17.03 -0.33
CA VAL A 207 9.63 -16.12 -1.01
C VAL A 207 9.42 -16.52 -2.46
N ARG A 208 10.50 -16.85 -3.20
CA ARG A 208 10.43 -17.31 -4.59
C ARG A 208 9.61 -18.60 -4.71
N SER A 209 9.86 -19.56 -3.83
CA SER A 209 9.15 -20.84 -3.79
C SER A 209 7.67 -20.65 -3.46
N ALA A 210 7.35 -19.88 -2.41
CA ALA A 210 5.98 -19.59 -2.00
C ALA A 210 5.16 -18.87 -3.07
N ALA A 211 5.83 -18.10 -3.94
CA ALA A 211 5.17 -17.42 -5.04
C ALA A 211 4.78 -18.33 -6.21
N ALA A 212 5.27 -19.57 -6.27
CA ALA A 212 4.88 -20.57 -7.26
C ALA A 212 4.89 -20.05 -8.73
N GLY A 213 5.94 -19.31 -9.09
CA GLY A 213 6.11 -18.75 -10.45
C GLY A 213 5.32 -17.46 -10.72
N ARG A 214 4.56 -16.94 -9.75
CA ARG A 214 3.83 -15.67 -9.85
C ARG A 214 4.68 -14.43 -9.57
N ILE A 215 6.00 -14.58 -9.41
CA ILE A 215 6.95 -13.46 -9.33
C ILE A 215 8.13 -13.74 -10.24
N THR A 216 8.57 -12.74 -11.00
CA THR A 216 9.62 -12.90 -12.02
C THR A 216 11.02 -12.76 -11.45
N SER A 217 11.17 -12.01 -10.35
CA SER A 217 12.45 -11.84 -9.68
C SER A 217 12.26 -11.51 -8.20
N VAL A 218 13.23 -11.88 -7.37
CA VAL A 218 13.33 -11.49 -5.96
C VAL A 218 14.70 -10.90 -5.72
N ARG A 219 14.78 -9.76 -5.04
CA ARG A 219 16.06 -9.15 -4.63
C ARG A 219 15.98 -8.53 -3.24
N TRP A 220 17.14 -8.23 -2.69
CA TRP A 220 17.24 -7.35 -1.53
C TRP A 220 17.00 -5.89 -1.91
N ALA A 221 16.38 -5.15 -1.00
CA ALA A 221 16.38 -3.70 -1.04
C ALA A 221 17.78 -3.16 -0.76
N ASP A 222 18.21 -2.12 -1.48
CA ASP A 222 19.40 -1.39 -1.05
C ASP A 222 19.12 -0.74 0.32
N PRO A 223 20.13 -0.61 1.20
CA PRO A 223 19.94 -0.04 2.54
C PRO A 223 19.24 1.33 2.52
N THR A 224 19.46 2.10 1.45
CA THR A 224 18.95 3.46 1.25
C THR A 224 17.53 3.53 0.67
N GLU A 225 16.94 2.44 0.16
CA GLU A 225 15.68 2.51 -0.60
C GLU A 225 14.52 3.07 0.23
N THR A 226 14.31 2.57 1.44
CA THR A 226 13.24 3.09 2.31
C THR A 226 13.43 4.59 2.57
N ALA A 227 14.67 5.05 2.78
CA ALA A 227 14.91 6.44 3.10
C ALA A 227 14.78 7.34 1.86
N ARG A 228 15.24 6.86 0.70
CA ARG A 228 14.99 7.48 -0.60
C ARG A 228 13.51 7.61 -0.87
N GLY A 229 12.72 6.56 -0.66
CA GLY A 229 11.27 6.62 -0.88
C GLY A 229 10.55 7.55 0.09
N ALA A 230 10.95 7.56 1.36
CA ALA A 230 10.45 8.54 2.33
C ALA A 230 10.74 9.97 1.88
N LEU A 231 11.92 10.24 1.32
CA LEU A 231 12.28 11.54 0.75
C LEU A 231 11.42 11.89 -0.47
N LEU A 232 11.19 10.96 -1.40
CA LEU A 232 10.32 11.17 -2.55
C LEU A 232 8.90 11.54 -2.12
N ILE A 233 8.35 10.84 -1.13
CA ILE A 233 7.02 11.14 -0.56
C ILE A 233 7.03 12.50 0.15
N ALA A 234 8.09 12.83 0.88
CA ALA A 234 8.24 14.11 1.57
C ALA A 234 8.27 15.30 0.58
N ARG A 235 8.89 15.12 -0.58
CA ARG A 235 8.97 16.13 -1.65
C ARG A 235 7.73 16.20 -2.53
N GLY A 236 6.76 15.30 -2.35
CA GLY A 236 5.62 15.17 -3.25
C GLY A 236 5.96 14.61 -4.63
N GLU A 237 7.17 14.05 -4.79
CA GLU A 237 7.62 13.37 -6.01
C GLU A 237 7.04 11.95 -6.11
N SER A 238 6.54 11.39 -4.99
CA SER A 238 5.76 10.16 -4.97
C SER A 238 4.49 10.30 -4.14
N THR A 239 3.38 9.82 -4.70
CA THR A 239 2.06 9.88 -4.08
C THR A 239 1.68 8.53 -3.51
N ALA A 240 1.51 8.48 -2.20
CA ALA A 240 1.05 7.32 -1.45
C ALA A 240 -0.49 7.30 -1.39
N LEU A 241 -1.13 6.39 -2.13
CA LEU A 241 -2.58 6.21 -2.10
C LEU A 241 -2.99 5.13 -1.10
N ALA A 242 -3.93 5.48 -0.22
CA ALA A 242 -4.53 4.56 0.74
C ALA A 242 -5.73 3.80 0.17
N GLU A 243 -6.42 4.38 -0.82
CA GLU A 243 -7.64 3.84 -1.41
C GLU A 243 -7.52 3.67 -2.92
N TYR A 244 -8.46 2.91 -3.50
CA TYR A 244 -8.65 2.88 -4.93
C TYR A 244 -9.02 4.29 -5.45
N PRO A 245 -8.21 4.87 -6.37
CA PRO A 245 -8.32 6.27 -6.72
C PRO A 245 -9.34 6.54 -7.83
N HIS A 246 -9.92 5.53 -8.46
CA HIS A 246 -10.81 5.74 -9.59
C HIS A 246 -12.28 5.60 -9.19
N ASN A 247 -13.16 6.25 -9.94
CA ASN A 247 -14.58 5.89 -9.94
C ASN A 247 -14.83 5.01 -11.15
N VAL A 248 -15.57 3.92 -10.98
CA VAL A 248 -15.96 3.03 -12.08
C VAL A 248 -17.47 2.93 -12.06
N GLY A 249 -18.09 2.90 -13.24
CA GLY A 249 -19.53 2.76 -13.34
C GLY A 249 -19.96 2.13 -14.66
N VAL A 250 -21.25 1.81 -14.75
CA VAL A 250 -21.91 1.41 -15.99
C VAL A 250 -22.66 2.61 -16.53
N SER A 251 -22.39 2.99 -17.77
CA SER A 251 -23.18 4.01 -18.46
C SER A 251 -24.54 3.41 -18.82
N ALA A 252 -25.62 3.97 -18.29
CA ALA A 252 -26.98 3.55 -18.60
C ALA A 252 -27.76 4.71 -19.21
N HIS A 253 -28.75 4.38 -20.03
CA HIS A 253 -29.69 5.37 -20.53
C HIS A 253 -31.04 5.21 -19.84
N LEU A 254 -31.62 6.31 -19.40
CA LEU A 254 -32.94 6.38 -18.81
C LEU A 254 -33.80 7.32 -19.63
N ILE A 255 -35.05 6.94 -19.90
CA ILE A 255 -36.02 7.87 -20.46
C ILE A 255 -36.72 8.59 -19.30
N ARG A 256 -36.54 9.91 -19.22
CA ARG A 256 -37.19 10.78 -18.23
C ARG A 256 -37.90 11.92 -18.93
N ASP A 257 -39.19 12.10 -18.64
CA ASP A 257 -40.03 13.14 -19.24
C ASP A 257 -40.00 13.16 -20.80
N GLY A 258 -39.84 11.98 -21.41
CA GLY A 258 -39.74 11.81 -22.87
C GLY A 258 -38.36 12.09 -23.47
N LEU A 259 -37.34 12.36 -22.65
CA LEU A 259 -35.95 12.57 -23.08
C LEU A 259 -35.07 11.39 -22.67
N LEU A 260 -34.15 11.01 -23.56
CA LEU A 260 -33.11 10.01 -23.25
C LEU A 260 -31.97 10.71 -22.49
N GLU A 261 -31.81 10.38 -21.22
CA GLU A 261 -30.74 10.86 -20.35
C GLU A 261 -29.68 9.76 -20.18
N THR A 262 -28.40 10.12 -20.24
CA THR A 262 -27.29 9.22 -19.90
C THR A 262 -26.91 9.43 -18.44
N LEU A 263 -26.89 8.35 -17.67
CA LEU A 263 -26.41 8.33 -16.29
C LEU A 263 -25.28 7.31 -16.12
N VAL A 264 -24.47 7.51 -15.09
CA VAL A 264 -23.44 6.53 -14.71
C VAL A 264 -23.85 5.90 -13.38
N LEU A 265 -24.10 4.59 -13.40
CA LEU A 265 -24.37 3.81 -12.20
C LEU A 265 -23.02 3.43 -11.56
N PRO A 266 -22.68 3.96 -10.37
CA PRO A 266 -21.38 3.71 -9.76
C PRO A 266 -21.27 2.25 -9.31
N LEU A 267 -20.19 1.58 -9.71
CA LEU A 267 -19.84 0.26 -9.23
C LEU A 267 -19.00 0.35 -7.96
N THR A 268 -19.24 -0.57 -7.04
CA THR A 268 -18.49 -0.70 -5.80
C THR A 268 -18.00 -2.12 -5.61
N ALA A 269 -17.20 -2.36 -4.57
CA ALA A 269 -16.80 -3.72 -4.20
C ALA A 269 -17.96 -4.58 -3.69
N SER A 270 -19.08 -3.96 -3.28
CA SER A 270 -20.30 -4.68 -2.96
C SER A 270 -21.02 -5.07 -4.26
N PRO A 271 -21.38 -6.36 -4.44
CA PRO A 271 -22.08 -6.79 -5.63
C PRO A 271 -23.43 -6.07 -5.80
N MET A 272 -23.69 -5.64 -7.04
CA MET A 272 -24.93 -4.99 -7.46
C MET A 272 -25.58 -5.86 -8.54
N ARG A 273 -26.91 -5.97 -8.50
CA ARG A 273 -27.65 -6.64 -9.57
C ARG A 273 -28.01 -5.63 -10.65
N LEU A 274 -27.74 -6.00 -11.90
CA LEU A 274 -28.10 -5.23 -13.08
C LEU A 274 -28.89 -6.12 -14.03
N THR A 275 -30.01 -5.62 -14.53
CA THR A 275 -30.83 -6.31 -15.53
C THR A 275 -30.49 -5.75 -16.90
N VAL A 276 -29.98 -6.61 -17.77
CA VAL A 276 -29.70 -6.30 -19.19
C VAL A 276 -30.92 -6.70 -20.01
N THR A 277 -31.45 -5.76 -20.79
CA THR A 277 -32.64 -5.95 -21.60
C THR A 277 -32.36 -6.74 -22.88
N GLU A 278 -33.39 -7.38 -23.44
CA GLU A 278 -33.30 -8.22 -24.65
C GLU A 278 -32.72 -7.51 -25.89
N ASP A 279 -32.83 -6.18 -25.94
CA ASP A 279 -32.34 -5.36 -27.06
C ASP A 279 -30.86 -4.97 -26.95
N HIS A 280 -30.17 -5.31 -25.85
CA HIS A 280 -28.74 -4.99 -25.70
C HIS A 280 -27.88 -6.06 -26.38
N VAL A 281 -27.13 -5.65 -27.40
CA VAL A 281 -26.17 -6.50 -28.11
C VAL A 281 -24.79 -5.85 -28.03
N GLY A 282 -23.95 -6.33 -27.12
CA GLY A 282 -22.58 -5.85 -26.96
C GLY A 282 -22.04 -5.97 -25.53
N PRO A 283 -20.81 -5.51 -25.28
CA PRO A 283 -20.24 -5.46 -23.95
C PRO A 283 -21.02 -4.47 -23.07
N LEU A 284 -20.99 -4.68 -21.75
CA LEU A 284 -21.50 -3.67 -20.83
C LEU A 284 -20.71 -2.36 -21.03
N PRO A 285 -21.39 -1.20 -21.16
CA PRO A 285 -20.74 0.09 -21.39
C PRO A 285 -20.11 0.63 -20.10
N VAL A 286 -19.06 -0.02 -19.64
CA VAL A 286 -18.33 0.39 -18.44
C VAL A 286 -17.47 1.60 -18.75
N VAL A 287 -17.52 2.55 -17.83
CA VAL A 287 -16.75 3.78 -17.84
C VAL A 287 -15.94 3.92 -16.56
N ILE A 288 -14.77 4.54 -16.68
CA ILE A 288 -13.88 4.85 -15.56
C ILE A 288 -13.53 6.33 -15.55
N GLN A 289 -13.55 6.94 -14.37
CA GLN A 289 -13.04 8.27 -14.12
C GLN A 289 -11.77 8.16 -13.29
N LEU A 290 -10.64 8.51 -13.90
CA LEU A 290 -9.32 8.41 -13.27
C LEU A 290 -9.19 9.45 -12.14
N ASP A 291 -8.54 9.05 -11.05
CA ASP A 291 -8.32 9.90 -9.86
C ASP A 291 -9.54 10.67 -9.34
N ARG A 292 -10.75 10.11 -9.53
CA ARG A 292 -12.06 10.70 -9.19
C ARG A 292 -12.25 12.11 -9.80
N SER A 293 -11.59 12.40 -10.91
CA SER A 293 -11.61 13.71 -11.56
C SER A 293 -11.64 13.59 -13.09
N GLY A 294 -12.05 14.67 -13.77
CA GLY A 294 -12.09 14.70 -15.24
C GLY A 294 -13.28 13.95 -15.86
N SER A 295 -13.17 13.65 -17.15
CA SER A 295 -14.22 12.97 -17.92
C SER A 295 -14.26 11.47 -17.65
N TRP A 296 -15.43 10.88 -17.81
CA TRP A 296 -15.59 9.43 -17.88
C TRP A 296 -14.97 8.91 -19.17
N LEU A 297 -14.07 7.94 -19.04
CA LEU A 297 -13.39 7.27 -20.15
C LEU A 297 -14.03 5.90 -20.40
N PRO A 298 -14.28 5.52 -21.66
CA PRO A 298 -14.78 4.19 -21.97
C PRO A 298 -13.72 3.12 -21.66
N THR A 299 -14.19 1.97 -21.21
CA THR A 299 -13.34 0.80 -20.94
C THR A 299 -13.65 -0.32 -21.91
N ASP A 300 -12.65 -1.15 -22.19
CA ASP A 300 -12.82 -2.39 -22.93
C ASP A 300 -12.94 -3.56 -21.95
N LEU A 301 -14.09 -4.24 -21.96
CA LEU A 301 -14.34 -5.46 -21.19
C LEU A 301 -14.13 -6.74 -22.02
N GLY A 302 -13.95 -6.62 -23.34
CA GLY A 302 -13.62 -7.71 -24.25
C GLY A 302 -14.69 -8.79 -24.46
N SER A 303 -15.85 -8.73 -23.78
CA SER A 303 -16.91 -9.74 -23.88
C SER A 303 -18.31 -9.14 -23.82
N ASP A 304 -19.19 -9.66 -24.69
CA ASP A 304 -20.61 -9.32 -24.71
C ASP A 304 -21.32 -9.87 -23.47
N VAL A 305 -22.28 -9.12 -22.95
CA VAL A 305 -23.15 -9.56 -21.86
C VAL A 305 -24.50 -9.93 -22.44
N THR A 306 -24.99 -11.12 -22.05
CA THR A 306 -26.28 -11.62 -22.53
C THR A 306 -27.44 -10.87 -21.85
N PRO A 307 -28.64 -10.88 -22.43
CA PRO A 307 -29.82 -10.40 -21.73
C PRO A 307 -30.11 -11.24 -20.48
N GLY A 308 -30.48 -10.58 -19.37
CA GLY A 308 -30.74 -11.26 -18.10
C GLY A 308 -30.35 -10.45 -16.87
N GLU A 309 -30.48 -11.07 -15.70
CA GLU A 309 -29.95 -10.52 -14.45
C GLU A 309 -28.49 -10.95 -14.26
N HIS A 310 -27.63 -9.97 -14.02
CA HIS A 310 -26.21 -10.18 -13.76
C HIS A 310 -25.82 -9.58 -12.41
N GLU A 311 -24.96 -10.29 -11.68
CA GLU A 311 -24.29 -9.75 -10.51
C GLU A 311 -22.97 -9.09 -10.91
N ILE A 312 -22.82 -7.80 -10.64
CA ILE A 312 -21.64 -7.03 -11.02
C ILE A 312 -20.95 -6.48 -9.78
N ALA A 313 -19.63 -6.66 -9.68
CA ALA A 313 -18.82 -6.12 -8.59
C ALA A 313 -17.49 -5.55 -9.09
N LEU A 314 -17.07 -4.42 -8.54
CA LEU A 314 -15.73 -3.87 -8.77
C LEU A 314 -14.70 -4.63 -7.94
N LEU A 315 -13.63 -5.09 -8.57
CA LEU A 315 -12.47 -5.71 -7.95
C LEU A 315 -11.27 -4.74 -8.04
N PRO A 316 -11.16 -3.75 -7.13
CA PRO A 316 -10.15 -2.69 -7.20
C PRO A 316 -8.71 -3.21 -7.02
N ARG A 317 -8.55 -4.43 -6.52
CA ARG A 317 -7.27 -5.09 -6.28
C ARG A 317 -6.65 -5.69 -7.55
N ASN A 318 -7.44 -5.86 -8.61
CA ASN A 318 -7.07 -6.68 -9.75
C ASN A 318 -6.56 -5.82 -10.91
N GLY A 319 -5.28 -5.43 -10.86
CA GLY A 319 -4.61 -4.64 -11.90
C GLY A 319 -4.59 -3.13 -11.60
N THR A 320 -4.03 -2.35 -12.54
CA THR A 320 -3.81 -0.91 -12.38
C THR A 320 -5.11 -0.17 -12.15
N HIS A 321 -6.04 -0.31 -13.10
CA HIS A 321 -7.37 0.27 -13.05
C HIS A 321 -8.40 -0.63 -12.37
N GLY A 322 -8.00 -1.76 -11.78
CA GLY A 322 -8.92 -2.76 -11.23
C GLY A 322 -9.54 -3.68 -12.29
N ALA A 323 -10.49 -4.50 -11.86
CA ALA A 323 -11.27 -5.40 -12.70
C ALA A 323 -12.75 -5.34 -12.31
N ILE A 324 -13.62 -5.88 -13.15
CA ILE A 324 -15.03 -6.05 -12.87
C ILE A 324 -15.33 -7.53 -12.91
N ARG A 325 -16.03 -8.01 -11.89
CA ARG A 325 -16.63 -9.33 -11.91
C ARG A 325 -18.05 -9.22 -12.46
N ILE A 326 -18.38 -10.01 -13.46
CA ILE A 326 -19.73 -10.18 -14.00
C ILE A 326 -20.07 -11.64 -13.76
N ASP A 327 -21.01 -11.90 -12.85
CA ASP A 327 -21.32 -13.23 -12.32
C ASP A 327 -20.07 -13.96 -11.81
N SER A 328 -19.60 -14.98 -12.52
CA SER A 328 -18.38 -15.73 -12.19
C SER A 328 -17.13 -15.28 -12.96
N GLU A 329 -17.28 -14.43 -13.98
CA GLU A 329 -16.19 -14.03 -14.86
C GLU A 329 -15.54 -12.71 -14.41
N VAL A 330 -14.23 -12.60 -14.59
CA VAL A 330 -13.45 -11.43 -14.16
C VAL A 330 -12.80 -10.76 -15.38
N HIS A 331 -13.19 -9.52 -15.62
CA HIS A 331 -12.77 -8.70 -16.75
C HIS A 331 -11.88 -7.56 -16.24
N ARG A 332 -10.62 -7.50 -16.71
CA ARG A 332 -9.71 -6.42 -16.32
C ARG A 332 -10.13 -5.12 -16.99
N ILE A 333 -10.10 -4.02 -16.25
CA ILE A 333 -10.42 -2.70 -16.81
C ILE A 333 -9.22 -2.23 -17.65
N ALA A 334 -9.40 -2.25 -18.97
CA ALA A 334 -8.50 -1.63 -19.93
C ALA A 334 -9.13 -0.34 -20.46
N LEU A 335 -8.35 0.73 -20.59
CA LEU A 335 -8.81 1.94 -21.26
C LEU A 335 -8.86 1.67 -22.76
N VAL A 336 -9.95 2.05 -23.42
CA VAL A 336 -9.98 2.08 -24.89
C VAL A 336 -8.97 3.13 -25.32
N ALA A 337 -7.96 2.75 -26.11
CA ALA A 337 -7.05 3.73 -26.67
C ALA A 337 -7.87 4.76 -27.44
N SER A 338 -7.82 6.03 -27.04
CA SER A 338 -8.38 7.08 -27.87
C SER A 338 -7.69 6.97 -29.22
N ALA A 339 -8.46 6.73 -30.27
CA ALA A 339 -7.99 6.97 -31.62
C ALA A 339 -7.62 8.46 -31.66
N GLU A 340 -6.33 8.76 -31.59
CA GLU A 340 -5.82 10.11 -31.83
C GLU A 340 -6.31 10.51 -33.23
N GLY A 341 -7.19 11.51 -33.26
CA GLY A 341 -7.55 12.26 -34.46
C GLY A 341 -6.74 13.55 -34.53
#